data_AF-A0A432I0I4-F1
#
_entry.id   AF-A0A432I0I4-F1
#
_cell.length_a   1.000
_cell.length_b   1.000
_cell.length_c   1.000
_cell.angle_alpha   90.00
_cell.angle_beta   90.00
_cell.angle_gamma   90.00
#
_symmetry.space_group_name_H-M   'P 1'
#
loop_
_entity.id
_entity.type
_entity.pdbx_description
1 polymer ?
#
loop_
_entity_poly.entity_id
_entity_poly.type
_entity_poly.pdbx_seq_one_letter_code
_entity_poly.pdbx_strand_id
1 'polypeptide(L)'
;MARRRGSRKKEKIRVELDLPKSDKTRSIFWAITITSSLIGVLCLGFWAMNTDLIFQPANGNPLFVNKYCSMSGAQGFDSNLPPDYADNESCWLTKERPLTQTWVIDWAGVKPPGLGQEFEVPGMDPNRLGTLSHPETELRMSCNAVAAESYAFSVTIWEPDDLGQPQNPFKVQSVTNWEPTESDPENPCTIVIPDAKTAPGWEVHVQYDRGLPNMKSFTMIIEVDSYDGVPNYMNNASFFLGPEVEVGPLKLRPFLFVNFFGYGFLLIVFPGAVYWDKKMKTLSALEQKFPDFLRDLAEFWKGGLSMTLAVRTLATSEYGALNYEVRKMSDQLSWDVAFADVLDMFADRVGTPLVTRAISLIHEANKAGGKISDILVTAANDSREIKFLELERIRAIASYIAVIWTSFFVFLGVIVVLSKVFIPAISSSNSGEESAQIGNMVIRAIDPLFFLVVFFYGVSAQAVGNGIMAGLMATGRLSSGCKHAGLMLICSILAFNVICFTPDLIGVPLDDGLNPGLAPFIVT
;
A
#
# COMPACT_ATOMS: atom_id res chain seq x y z
N MET A 1 -40.19 3.31 67.37
CA MET A 1 -39.04 4.06 66.80
C MET A 1 -37.77 3.48 67.41
N ALA A 2 -36.70 3.05 66.75
CA ALA A 2 -36.31 3.03 65.34
C ALA A 2 -35.27 1.89 65.16
N ARG A 3 -35.37 1.11 64.06
CA ARG A 3 -34.39 0.10 63.64
C ARG A 3 -33.17 0.80 63.03
N ARG A 4 -31.97 0.62 63.59
CA ARG A 4 -30.70 0.95 62.92
C ARG A 4 -30.30 -0.23 62.02
N ARG A 5 -30.50 -0.08 60.70
CA ARG A 5 -29.88 -0.95 59.68
C ARG A 5 -28.44 -0.48 59.45
N GLY A 6 -27.47 -1.27 59.89
CA GLY A 6 -26.08 -1.13 59.48
C GLY A 6 -25.93 -1.58 58.03
N SER A 7 -25.62 -0.63 57.14
CA SER A 7 -25.23 -0.89 55.75
C SER A 7 -23.90 -1.64 55.74
N ARG A 8 -23.88 -2.91 55.31
CA ARG A 8 -22.65 -3.61 54.95
C ARG A 8 -22.07 -2.91 53.72
N LYS A 9 -20.99 -2.17 53.89
CA LYS A 9 -20.14 -1.70 52.77
C LYS A 9 -19.77 -2.91 51.93
N LYS A 10 -20.21 -2.93 50.67
CA LYS A 10 -19.67 -3.84 49.66
C LYS A 10 -18.20 -3.46 49.46
N GLU A 11 -17.28 -4.26 49.97
CA GLU A 11 -15.90 -4.19 49.51
C GLU A 11 -15.91 -4.51 48.02
N LYS A 12 -15.57 -3.51 47.19
CA LYS A 12 -15.22 -3.74 45.80
C LYS A 12 -14.03 -4.69 45.82
N ILE A 13 -14.22 -5.92 45.36
CA ILE A 13 -13.12 -6.78 44.94
C ILE A 13 -12.44 -6.01 43.81
N ARG A 14 -11.35 -5.31 44.13
CA ARG A 14 -10.40 -4.89 43.10
C ARG A 14 -9.75 -6.18 42.65
N VAL A 15 -10.15 -6.66 41.48
CA VAL A 15 -9.33 -7.60 40.72
C VAL A 15 -8.07 -6.81 40.40
N GLU A 16 -7.05 -6.99 41.22
CA GLU A 16 -5.70 -6.65 40.81
C GLU A 16 -5.46 -7.50 39.56
N LEU A 17 -5.43 -6.83 38.42
CA LEU A 17 -4.79 -7.38 37.24
C LEU A 17 -3.32 -7.48 37.66
N ASP A 18 -2.97 -8.60 38.28
CA ASP A 18 -1.59 -8.97 38.58
C ASP A 18 -0.84 -8.89 37.26
N LEU A 19 -0.16 -7.76 37.09
CA LEU A 19 0.76 -7.51 36.01
C LEU A 19 1.82 -8.60 36.11
N PRO A 20 1.92 -9.52 35.14
CA PRO A 20 2.91 -10.58 35.22
C PRO A 20 4.29 -9.95 35.34
N LYS A 21 4.97 -10.41 36.39
CA LYS A 21 6.32 -10.09 36.84
C LYS A 21 7.32 -10.30 35.69
N SER A 22 8.07 -9.24 35.37
CA SER A 22 9.27 -9.15 34.49
C SER A 22 9.41 -10.21 33.39
N ASP A 23 8.36 -10.47 32.62
CA ASP A 23 8.45 -11.45 31.54
C ASP A 23 9.03 -10.80 30.29
N LYS A 24 10.03 -11.43 29.66
CA LYS A 24 10.61 -11.00 28.37
C LYS A 24 9.50 -10.74 27.34
N THR A 25 8.38 -11.46 27.45
CA THR A 25 7.19 -11.27 26.63
C THR A 25 6.67 -9.83 26.65
N ARG A 26 6.60 -9.19 27.84
CA ARG A 26 6.05 -7.84 28.02
C ARG A 26 7.01 -6.78 27.53
N SER A 27 8.31 -6.91 27.82
CA SER A 27 9.32 -5.97 27.32
C SER A 27 9.41 -5.99 25.80
N ILE A 28 9.36 -7.17 25.18
CA ILE A 28 9.32 -7.32 23.71
C ILE A 28 8.06 -6.67 23.12
N PHE A 29 6.88 -6.89 23.73
CA PHE A 29 5.64 -6.24 23.29
C PHE A 29 5.74 -4.71 23.31
N TRP A 30 6.24 -4.13 24.40
CA TRP A 30 6.46 -2.68 24.51
C TRP A 30 7.48 -2.18 23.50
N ALA A 31 8.59 -2.89 23.31
CA ALA A 31 9.60 -2.52 22.33
C ALA A 31 9.02 -2.49 20.90
N ILE A 32 8.28 -3.52 20.50
CA ILE A 32 7.62 -3.59 19.19
C ILE A 32 6.62 -2.45 19.03
N THR A 33 5.76 -2.23 20.03
CA THR A 33 4.68 -1.23 19.94
C THR A 33 5.23 0.19 19.92
N ILE A 34 6.27 0.50 20.72
CA ILE A 34 6.89 1.83 20.76
C ILE A 34 7.63 2.11 19.45
N THR A 35 8.44 1.16 18.98
CA THR A 35 9.19 1.33 17.72
C THR A 35 8.24 1.46 16.53
N SER A 36 7.21 0.63 16.44
CA SER A 36 6.23 0.71 15.35
C SER A 36 5.39 1.99 15.42
N SER A 37 5.03 2.45 16.62
CA SER A 37 4.30 3.71 16.80
C SER A 37 5.16 4.92 16.41
N LEU A 38 6.45 4.90 16.72
CA LEU A 38 7.37 5.98 16.33
C LEU A 38 7.47 6.07 14.80
N ILE A 39 7.67 4.94 14.12
CA ILE A 39 7.69 4.90 12.65
C ILE A 39 6.34 5.35 12.08
N GLY A 40 5.22 4.91 12.66
CA GLY A 40 3.89 5.32 12.22
C GLY A 40 3.64 6.82 12.37
N VAL A 41 4.10 7.44 13.45
CA VAL A 41 4.04 8.90 13.64
C VAL A 41 4.90 9.63 12.62
N LEU A 42 6.08 9.10 12.26
CA LEU A 42 6.91 9.66 11.19
C LEU A 42 6.20 9.58 9.82
N CYS A 43 5.51 8.47 9.52
CA CYS A 43 4.70 8.35 8.30
C CYS A 43 3.56 9.38 8.28
N LEU A 44 2.86 9.59 9.41
CA LEU A 44 1.84 10.64 9.51
C LEU A 44 2.46 12.05 9.39
N GLY A 45 3.69 12.25 9.87
CA GLY A 45 4.43 13.50 9.68
C GLY A 45 4.73 13.76 8.21
N PHE A 46 5.23 12.76 7.48
CA PHE A 46 5.48 12.86 6.03
C PHE A 46 4.18 13.17 5.27
N TRP A 47 3.11 12.45 5.59
CA TRP A 47 1.78 12.73 5.04
C TRP A 47 1.34 14.18 5.31
N ALA A 48 1.50 14.65 6.55
CA ALA A 48 1.08 15.99 6.95
C ALA A 48 1.85 17.10 6.22
N MET A 49 3.12 16.88 5.90
CA MET A 49 3.96 17.84 5.16
C MET A 49 3.67 17.87 3.65
N ASN A 50 2.96 16.88 3.12
CA ASN A 50 2.64 16.79 1.70
C ASN A 50 1.16 17.09 1.40
N THR A 51 0.31 17.20 2.42
CA THR A 51 -1.12 17.44 2.22
C THR A 51 -1.49 18.92 2.34
N ASP A 52 -2.22 19.39 1.34
CA ASP A 52 -2.81 20.74 1.31
C ASP A 52 -3.94 20.93 2.33
N LEU A 53 -4.34 19.89 3.06
CA LEU A 53 -5.32 20.00 4.14
C LEU A 53 -4.73 20.66 5.39
N ILE A 54 -3.42 20.56 5.60
CA ILE A 54 -2.75 21.05 6.81
C ILE A 54 -1.89 22.26 6.49
N PHE A 55 -1.10 22.19 5.42
CA PHE A 55 -0.21 23.27 5.01
C PHE A 55 -0.47 23.60 3.55
N GLN A 56 -0.72 24.88 3.25
CA GLN A 56 -0.86 25.40 1.89
C GLN A 56 0.16 26.51 1.68
N PRO A 57 1.42 26.18 1.32
CA PRO A 57 2.44 27.18 1.03
C PRO A 57 2.04 28.06 -0.17
N ALA A 58 2.44 29.34 -0.14
CA ALA A 58 2.09 30.31 -1.18
C ALA A 58 2.66 29.96 -2.58
N ASN A 59 3.76 29.21 -2.61
CA ASN A 59 4.41 28.77 -3.84
C ASN A 59 3.75 27.55 -4.52
N GLY A 60 2.70 26.97 -3.93
CA GLY A 60 1.96 25.83 -4.51
C GLY A 60 2.65 24.47 -4.37
N ASN A 61 3.89 24.40 -3.90
CA ASN A 61 4.58 23.14 -3.64
C ASN A 61 4.34 22.62 -2.21
N PRO A 62 4.35 21.30 -1.98
CA PRO A 62 4.19 20.74 -0.65
C PRO A 62 5.34 21.20 0.26
N LEU A 63 5.03 21.38 1.55
CA LEU A 63 5.99 21.84 2.56
C LEU A 63 7.23 20.93 2.63
N PHE A 64 7.05 19.63 2.40
CA PHE A 64 8.16 18.67 2.32
C PHE A 64 9.17 19.04 1.24
N VAL A 65 8.73 19.27 0.00
CA VAL A 65 9.61 19.63 -1.11
C VAL A 65 10.30 20.97 -0.85
N ASN A 66 9.54 21.98 -0.41
CA ASN A 66 10.09 23.29 -0.09
C ASN A 66 11.20 23.22 0.96
N LYS A 67 10.94 22.53 2.08
CA LYS A 67 11.93 22.40 3.15
C LYS A 67 13.12 21.55 2.74
N TYR A 68 12.89 20.44 2.05
CA TYR A 68 13.95 19.56 1.61
C TYR A 68 14.90 20.27 0.63
N CYS A 69 14.35 20.88 -0.43
CA CYS A 69 15.14 21.56 -1.44
C CYS A 69 15.82 22.83 -0.89
N SER A 70 15.13 23.61 -0.03
CA SER A 70 15.76 24.75 0.65
C SER A 70 16.96 24.34 1.51
N MET A 71 16.89 23.18 2.18
CA MET A 71 17.96 22.66 3.03
C MET A 71 19.15 22.13 2.22
N SER A 72 18.91 21.62 1.01
CA SER A 72 19.98 21.23 0.08
C SER A 72 20.65 22.40 -0.63
N GLY A 73 20.22 23.64 -0.36
CA GLY A 73 20.78 24.86 -0.96
C GLY A 73 20.19 25.22 -2.33
N ALA A 74 19.08 24.61 -2.71
CA ALA A 74 18.35 24.95 -3.92
C ALA A 74 17.72 26.34 -3.78
N GLN A 75 17.87 27.18 -4.80
CA GLN A 75 17.29 28.52 -4.85
C GLN A 75 15.82 28.41 -5.31
N GLY A 76 14.99 29.43 -5.06
CA GLY A 76 13.55 29.44 -5.46
C GLY A 76 12.55 28.83 -4.48
N PHE A 77 12.92 27.77 -3.75
CA PHE A 77 11.99 27.04 -2.85
C PHE A 77 11.68 27.71 -1.50
N ASP A 78 12.40 28.78 -1.13
CA ASP A 78 12.08 29.64 0.03
C ASP A 78 11.24 30.88 -0.37
N SER A 79 10.93 31.02 -1.67
CA SER A 79 10.16 32.15 -2.19
C SER A 79 8.65 31.92 -2.07
N ASN A 80 7.86 32.99 -2.20
CA ASN A 80 6.39 32.92 -2.28
C ASN A 80 5.88 32.67 -3.71
N LEU A 81 6.78 32.50 -4.69
CA LEU A 81 6.45 32.26 -6.08
C LEU A 81 6.62 30.76 -6.39
N PRO A 82 5.81 30.19 -7.30
CA PRO A 82 6.05 28.84 -7.80
C PRO A 82 7.46 28.74 -8.41
N PRO A 83 8.22 27.68 -8.10
CA PRO A 83 9.55 27.51 -8.70
C PRO A 83 9.44 27.25 -10.19
N ASP A 84 10.39 27.81 -10.92
CA ASP A 84 10.56 27.57 -12.35
C ASP A 84 11.41 26.30 -12.61
N TYR A 85 11.60 25.93 -13.88
CA TYR A 85 12.42 24.80 -14.27
C TYR A 85 13.87 24.93 -13.77
N ALA A 86 14.44 26.14 -13.79
CA ALA A 86 15.79 26.39 -13.31
C ALA A 86 15.93 26.12 -11.81
N ASP A 87 14.93 26.52 -11.02
CA ASP A 87 14.83 26.20 -9.60
C ASP A 87 14.72 24.68 -9.41
N ASN A 88 13.85 24.01 -10.17
CA ASN A 88 13.64 22.56 -10.08
C ASN A 88 14.92 21.76 -10.37
N GLU A 89 15.74 22.18 -11.35
CA GLU A 89 17.03 21.55 -11.67
C GLU A 89 18.09 21.71 -10.57
N SER A 90 17.95 22.72 -9.70
CA SER A 90 18.89 22.97 -8.60
C SER A 90 18.73 21.98 -7.43
N CYS A 91 17.62 21.24 -7.36
CA CYS A 91 17.36 20.24 -6.33
C CYS A 91 17.22 18.84 -6.95
N TRP A 92 17.98 17.85 -6.46
CA TRP A 92 17.92 16.49 -7.01
C TRP A 92 16.53 15.83 -6.89
N LEU A 93 15.73 16.24 -5.90
CA LEU A 93 14.38 15.74 -5.65
C LEU A 93 13.34 16.38 -6.58
N THR A 94 13.65 17.45 -7.30
CA THR A 94 12.75 18.04 -8.31
C THR A 94 13.37 18.03 -9.69
N LYS A 95 14.52 17.36 -9.82
CA LYS A 95 15.19 17.20 -11.09
C LYS A 95 14.34 16.33 -12.01
N GLU A 96 14.08 16.84 -13.19
CA GLU A 96 13.24 16.19 -14.18
C GLU A 96 14.05 15.12 -14.94
N ARG A 97 13.32 14.21 -15.58
CA ARG A 97 13.90 13.25 -16.53
C ARG A 97 13.02 13.28 -17.78
N PRO A 98 13.59 13.11 -18.97
CA PRO A 98 12.81 13.08 -20.19
C PRO A 98 11.76 11.98 -20.11
N LEU A 99 10.54 12.33 -20.53
CA LEU A 99 9.47 11.39 -20.78
C LEU A 99 9.37 11.16 -22.29
N THR A 100 9.65 9.92 -22.72
CA THR A 100 9.63 9.56 -24.14
C THR A 100 8.18 9.44 -24.63
N GLN A 101 7.75 10.42 -25.41
CA GLN A 101 6.47 10.41 -26.13
C GLN A 101 6.63 9.56 -27.39
N THR A 102 5.71 8.64 -27.63
CA THR A 102 5.76 7.73 -28.79
C THR A 102 4.54 7.93 -29.67
N TRP A 103 4.77 8.10 -30.97
CA TRP A 103 3.74 8.11 -31.99
C TRP A 103 4.00 7.02 -33.02
N VAL A 104 3.00 6.14 -33.17
CA VAL A 104 3.03 5.06 -34.15
C VAL A 104 2.15 5.42 -35.33
N ILE A 105 2.77 5.56 -36.49
CA ILE A 105 2.12 5.70 -37.78
C ILE A 105 1.96 4.32 -38.40
N ASP A 106 0.73 3.98 -38.80
CA ASP A 106 0.45 2.78 -39.59
C ASP A 106 -0.41 3.16 -40.81
N TRP A 107 0.23 3.25 -41.97
CA TRP A 107 -0.42 3.57 -43.24
C TRP A 107 -0.59 2.32 -44.10
N ALA A 108 -1.84 2.00 -44.42
CA ALA A 108 -2.18 0.94 -45.36
C ALA A 108 -2.25 1.48 -46.80
N GLY A 109 -1.64 0.79 -47.75
CA GLY A 109 -1.83 1.07 -49.17
C GLY A 109 -1.25 2.41 -49.66
N VAL A 110 -0.05 2.80 -49.18
CA VAL A 110 0.61 4.06 -49.59
C VAL A 110 0.83 4.06 -51.10
N LYS A 111 0.30 5.06 -51.80
CA LYS A 111 0.41 5.23 -53.27
C LYS A 111 1.58 6.16 -53.63
N PRO A 112 2.15 6.03 -54.84
CA PRO A 112 3.14 7.01 -55.30
C PRO A 112 2.47 8.38 -55.53
N PRO A 113 3.19 9.50 -55.38
CA PRO A 113 4.62 9.61 -55.07
C PRO A 113 4.98 9.41 -53.59
N GLY A 114 3.99 9.28 -52.70
CA GLY A 114 4.21 9.23 -51.26
C GLY A 114 3.06 9.78 -50.41
N LEU A 115 3.20 9.66 -49.09
CA LEU A 115 2.34 10.30 -48.10
C LEU A 115 3.18 11.07 -47.10
N GLY A 116 2.63 12.17 -46.60
CA GLY A 116 3.20 12.93 -45.50
C GLY A 116 2.16 13.23 -44.43
N GLN A 117 2.62 13.56 -43.23
CA GLN A 117 1.75 13.94 -42.13
C GLN A 117 2.46 14.94 -41.21
N GLU A 118 1.69 15.89 -40.70
CA GLU A 118 2.17 16.90 -39.74
C GLU A 118 2.09 16.35 -38.31
N PHE A 119 2.98 16.81 -37.43
CA PHE A 119 2.95 16.57 -35.99
C PHE A 119 3.55 17.75 -35.24
N GLU A 120 3.34 17.77 -33.93
CA GLU A 120 3.90 18.77 -33.02
C GLU A 120 4.90 18.11 -32.08
N VAL A 121 6.07 18.73 -31.94
CA VAL A 121 7.05 18.35 -30.92
C VAL A 121 6.74 19.13 -29.64
N PRO A 122 6.33 18.45 -28.55
CA PRO A 122 5.96 19.13 -27.31
C PRO A 122 7.17 19.81 -26.67
N GLY A 123 6.92 20.93 -26.01
CA GLY A 123 7.93 21.66 -25.25
C GLY A 123 7.34 22.46 -24.10
N MET A 124 8.21 22.89 -23.20
CA MET A 124 7.81 23.69 -22.04
C MET A 124 7.60 25.15 -22.42
N ASP A 125 6.58 25.80 -21.85
CA ASP A 125 6.33 27.24 -22.02
C ASP A 125 7.60 28.04 -21.64
N PRO A 126 8.08 28.98 -22.48
CA PRO A 126 9.25 29.79 -22.19
C PRO A 126 9.21 30.52 -20.85
N ASN A 127 8.03 30.88 -20.34
CA ASN A 127 7.86 31.53 -19.05
C ASN A 127 8.12 30.59 -17.86
N ARG A 128 8.07 29.27 -18.06
CA ARG A 128 8.35 28.25 -17.02
C ARG A 128 9.83 27.84 -16.99
N LEU A 129 10.62 28.17 -18.02
CA LEU A 129 12.04 27.81 -18.11
C LEU A 129 12.94 28.59 -17.14
N GLY A 130 12.51 29.79 -16.74
CA GLY A 130 13.26 30.63 -15.82
C GLY A 130 14.53 31.19 -16.43
N THR A 131 15.68 30.89 -15.81
CA THR A 131 17.00 31.35 -16.28
C THR A 131 17.71 30.38 -17.23
N LEU A 132 17.20 29.15 -17.38
CA LEU A 132 17.77 28.12 -18.25
C LEU A 132 17.11 28.13 -19.63
N SER A 133 17.83 27.63 -20.63
CA SER A 133 17.23 27.31 -21.94
C SER A 133 16.43 26.00 -21.85
N HIS A 134 15.61 25.74 -22.87
CA HIS A 134 14.94 24.45 -23.02
C HIS A 134 16.00 23.32 -23.00
N PRO A 135 15.75 22.21 -22.28
CA PRO A 135 16.62 21.04 -22.34
C PRO A 135 16.67 20.45 -23.75
N GLU A 136 17.79 19.81 -24.09
CA GLU A 136 17.95 19.10 -25.37
C GLU A 136 16.87 18.01 -25.49
N THR A 137 16.11 18.04 -26.59
CA THR A 137 15.07 17.05 -26.88
C THR A 137 15.52 16.13 -28.01
N GLU A 138 15.75 14.86 -27.69
CA GLU A 138 16.15 13.88 -28.69
C GLU A 138 14.91 13.33 -29.40
N LEU A 139 14.89 13.42 -30.73
CA LEU A 139 13.89 12.78 -31.58
C LEU A 139 14.52 11.58 -32.29
N ARG A 140 13.92 10.41 -32.09
CA ARG A 140 14.28 9.16 -32.75
C ARG A 140 13.14 8.70 -33.65
N MET A 141 13.44 8.39 -34.89
CA MET A 141 12.49 7.80 -35.82
C MET A 141 13.01 6.44 -36.29
N SER A 142 12.13 5.45 -36.33
CA SER A 142 12.37 4.16 -36.98
C SER A 142 11.21 3.82 -37.90
N CYS A 143 11.47 3.16 -39.03
CA CYS A 143 10.39 2.76 -39.94
C CYS A 143 10.57 1.37 -40.56
N ASN A 144 9.47 0.82 -41.06
CA ASN A 144 9.41 -0.43 -41.80
C ASN A 144 8.36 -0.33 -42.92
N ALA A 145 8.67 -0.86 -44.09
CA ALA A 145 7.80 -0.80 -45.26
C ALA A 145 7.69 -2.16 -45.94
N VAL A 146 6.45 -2.60 -46.22
CA VAL A 146 6.16 -3.87 -46.88
C VAL A 146 5.49 -3.61 -48.22
N ALA A 147 6.00 -4.23 -49.29
CA ALA A 147 5.47 -4.07 -50.64
C ALA A 147 5.49 -5.40 -51.42
N ALA A 148 4.87 -5.42 -52.61
CA ALA A 148 4.88 -6.62 -53.47
C ALA A 148 6.29 -6.94 -54.02
N GLU A 149 7.10 -5.91 -54.23
CA GLU A 149 8.45 -5.98 -54.77
C GLU A 149 9.38 -5.12 -53.89
N SER A 150 10.67 -5.45 -53.85
CA SER A 150 11.68 -4.69 -53.10
C SER A 150 12.18 -3.50 -53.93
N TYR A 151 12.02 -2.29 -53.40
CA TYR A 151 12.46 -1.05 -54.02
C TYR A 151 12.86 -0.02 -52.96
N ALA A 152 13.65 0.96 -53.39
CA ALA A 152 14.11 2.04 -52.52
C ALA A 152 12.99 3.06 -52.27
N PHE A 153 12.90 3.56 -51.04
CA PHE A 153 12.07 4.68 -50.64
C PHE A 153 12.89 5.62 -49.76
N SER A 154 12.42 6.84 -49.60
CA SER A 154 13.04 7.81 -48.69
C SER A 154 12.04 8.38 -47.71
N VAL A 155 12.47 8.53 -46.47
CA VAL A 155 11.73 9.25 -45.42
C VAL A 155 12.46 10.56 -45.15
N THR A 156 11.73 11.66 -45.11
CA THR A 156 12.25 12.99 -44.79
C THR A 156 11.44 13.58 -43.65
N ILE A 157 12.08 13.97 -42.56
CA ILE A 157 11.49 14.75 -41.48
C ILE A 157 11.88 16.20 -41.69
N TRP A 158 10.90 17.10 -41.75
CA TRP A 158 11.10 18.53 -41.90
C TRP A 158 10.91 19.20 -40.55
N GLU A 159 11.97 19.86 -40.09
CA GLU A 159 11.90 20.78 -38.96
C GLU A 159 11.36 22.15 -39.43
N PRO A 160 10.41 22.74 -38.68
CA PRO A 160 9.80 24.01 -39.02
C PRO A 160 10.67 25.23 -38.69
N ASP A 161 10.54 26.28 -39.48
CA ASP A 161 11.07 27.62 -39.17
C ASP A 161 10.26 28.32 -38.06
N ASP A 162 10.55 29.60 -37.79
CA ASP A 162 9.82 30.38 -36.77
C ASP A 162 8.38 30.75 -37.19
N LEU A 163 8.03 30.51 -38.46
CA LEU A 163 6.71 30.74 -39.05
C LEU A 163 5.91 29.43 -39.20
N GLY A 164 6.46 28.30 -38.73
CA GLY A 164 5.84 26.97 -38.83
C GLY A 164 5.90 26.36 -40.23
N GLN A 165 6.84 26.80 -41.08
CA GLN A 165 7.04 26.28 -42.44
C GLN A 165 8.19 25.28 -42.48
N PRO A 166 8.08 24.17 -43.26
CA PRO A 166 9.14 23.16 -43.33
C PRO A 166 10.42 23.74 -43.95
N GLN A 167 11.54 23.70 -43.20
CA GLN A 167 12.81 24.32 -43.63
C GLN A 167 14.00 23.36 -43.63
N ASN A 168 14.27 22.66 -42.52
CA ASN A 168 15.46 21.82 -42.38
C ASN A 168 15.11 20.33 -42.56
N PRO A 169 15.49 19.68 -43.68
CA PRO A 169 15.16 18.27 -43.92
C PRO A 169 16.20 17.30 -43.35
N PHE A 170 15.72 16.32 -42.59
CA PHE A 170 16.46 15.14 -42.15
C PHE A 170 16.01 13.94 -42.97
N LYS A 171 16.87 13.41 -43.84
CA LYS A 171 16.51 12.39 -44.84
C LYS A 171 17.24 11.07 -44.62
N VAL A 172 16.49 9.97 -44.69
CA VAL A 172 17.03 8.60 -44.73
C VAL A 172 16.50 7.85 -45.95
N GLN A 173 17.28 6.92 -46.48
CA GLN A 173 16.87 6.03 -47.57
C GLN A 173 16.87 4.59 -47.07
N SER A 174 15.85 3.84 -47.43
CA SER A 174 15.70 2.43 -47.07
C SER A 174 15.01 1.66 -48.20
N VAL A 175 14.84 0.35 -48.04
CA VAL A 175 14.25 -0.55 -49.04
C VAL A 175 13.04 -1.28 -48.46
N THR A 176 12.02 -1.51 -49.30
CA THR A 176 10.85 -2.29 -48.90
C THR A 176 11.22 -3.77 -48.72
N ASN A 177 10.51 -4.43 -47.79
CA ASN A 177 10.75 -5.82 -47.40
C ASN A 177 12.18 -6.06 -46.88
N TRP A 178 12.75 -5.08 -46.18
CA TRP A 178 14.05 -5.25 -45.54
C TRP A 178 13.97 -6.28 -44.41
N GLU A 179 14.97 -7.15 -44.35
CA GLU A 179 15.16 -8.12 -43.27
C GLU A 179 16.59 -8.00 -42.74
N PRO A 180 16.79 -8.10 -41.41
CA PRO A 180 18.11 -8.03 -40.80
C PRO A 180 19.00 -9.20 -41.25
N THR A 181 20.26 -8.92 -41.55
CA THR A 181 21.26 -9.94 -41.95
C THR A 181 22.42 -9.98 -40.97
N GLU A 182 23.19 -11.08 -40.92
CA GLU A 182 24.37 -11.18 -40.04
C GLU A 182 25.42 -10.09 -40.33
N SER A 183 25.47 -9.59 -41.56
CA SER A 183 26.37 -8.50 -41.98
C SER A 183 25.84 -7.10 -41.72
N ASP A 184 24.52 -6.95 -41.55
CA ASP A 184 23.84 -5.66 -41.37
C ASP A 184 22.60 -5.85 -40.47
N PRO A 185 22.80 -5.79 -39.13
CA PRO A 185 21.76 -6.10 -38.16
C PRO A 185 20.87 -4.89 -37.82
N GLU A 186 21.29 -3.67 -38.17
CA GLU A 186 20.60 -2.43 -37.81
C GLU A 186 19.59 -2.03 -38.90
N ASN A 187 18.42 -1.53 -38.49
CA ASN A 187 17.40 -1.10 -39.46
C ASN A 187 17.88 0.16 -40.21
N PRO A 188 18.00 0.10 -41.56
CA PRO A 188 18.48 1.24 -42.35
C PRO A 188 17.50 2.42 -42.37
N CYS A 189 16.25 2.24 -41.93
CA CYS A 189 15.31 3.35 -41.76
C CYS A 189 15.32 3.89 -40.33
N THR A 190 16.40 4.58 -39.96
CA THR A 190 16.52 5.25 -38.65
C THR A 190 17.02 6.70 -38.82
N ILE A 191 16.47 7.61 -38.04
CA ILE A 191 16.89 9.03 -37.95
C ILE A 191 16.97 9.37 -36.46
N VAL A 192 18.05 10.03 -36.07
CA VAL A 192 18.23 10.58 -34.71
C VAL A 192 18.55 12.06 -34.85
N ILE A 193 17.72 12.92 -34.25
CA ILE A 193 17.91 14.36 -34.15
C ILE A 193 18.19 14.65 -32.67
N PRO A 194 19.42 15.08 -32.30
CA PRO A 194 19.81 15.19 -30.90
C PRO A 194 19.13 16.35 -30.15
N ASP A 195 18.80 17.43 -30.85
CA ASP A 195 18.14 18.61 -30.28
C ASP A 195 17.06 19.09 -31.25
N ALA A 196 15.87 18.52 -31.14
CA ALA A 196 14.73 18.88 -31.95
C ALA A 196 14.10 20.19 -31.44
N LYS A 197 13.78 21.11 -32.36
CA LYS A 197 13.02 22.32 -32.03
C LYS A 197 11.62 21.98 -31.52
N THR A 198 11.27 22.46 -30.33
CA THR A 198 9.92 22.39 -29.78
C THR A 198 9.00 23.39 -30.47
N ALA A 199 8.22 22.93 -31.44
CA ALA A 199 7.31 23.76 -32.23
C ALA A 199 6.21 22.91 -32.89
N PRO A 200 5.05 23.49 -33.20
CA PRO A 200 4.13 22.92 -34.17
C PRO A 200 4.68 23.05 -35.61
N GLY A 201 4.15 22.26 -36.54
CA GLY A 201 4.52 22.34 -37.97
C GLY A 201 5.64 21.38 -38.41
N TRP A 202 5.98 20.37 -37.61
CA TRP A 202 6.88 19.31 -38.08
C TRP A 202 6.16 18.45 -39.10
N GLU A 203 6.84 18.07 -40.19
CA GLU A 203 6.25 17.21 -41.20
C GLU A 203 7.13 15.99 -41.46
N VAL A 204 6.51 14.82 -41.59
CA VAL A 204 7.21 13.62 -42.07
C VAL A 204 6.70 13.23 -43.43
N HIS A 205 7.59 13.03 -44.39
CA HIS A 205 7.28 12.71 -45.79
C HIS A 205 7.91 11.37 -46.16
N VAL A 206 7.10 10.43 -46.63
CA VAL A 206 7.56 9.17 -47.22
C VAL A 206 7.39 9.27 -48.72
N GLN A 207 8.47 9.12 -49.47
CA GLN A 207 8.49 9.27 -50.93
C GLN A 207 9.12 8.07 -51.63
N TYR A 208 8.58 7.70 -52.78
CA TYR A 208 9.15 6.68 -53.67
C TYR A 208 8.72 6.91 -55.13
N ASP A 209 9.38 6.23 -56.07
CA ASP A 209 9.20 6.48 -57.51
C ASP A 209 7.77 6.19 -57.98
N ARG A 210 7.25 7.03 -58.88
CA ARG A 210 5.89 6.98 -59.43
C ARG A 210 5.62 5.75 -60.28
N GLY A 211 6.66 5.10 -60.79
CA GLY A 211 6.55 3.87 -61.58
C GLY A 211 6.39 2.59 -60.77
N LEU A 212 6.51 2.65 -59.44
CA LEU A 212 6.55 1.48 -58.56
C LEU A 212 5.15 1.10 -58.04
N PRO A 213 4.93 -0.19 -57.68
CA PRO A 213 3.67 -0.62 -57.09
C PRO A 213 3.43 0.02 -55.73
N ASN A 214 2.17 0.03 -55.28
CA ASN A 214 1.81 0.57 -53.97
C ASN A 214 2.49 -0.22 -52.84
N MET A 215 2.90 0.48 -51.78
CA MET A 215 3.28 -0.18 -50.53
C MET A 215 2.02 -0.77 -49.89
N LYS A 216 2.10 -2.01 -49.39
CA LYS A 216 0.99 -2.68 -48.71
C LYS A 216 0.78 -2.08 -47.32
N SER A 217 1.86 -1.93 -46.57
CA SER A 217 1.87 -1.31 -45.25
C SER A 217 3.15 -0.53 -45.04
N PHE A 218 3.04 0.60 -44.36
CA PHE A 218 4.16 1.41 -43.90
C PHE A 218 3.94 1.71 -42.43
N THR A 219 4.89 1.28 -41.59
CA THR A 219 4.85 1.51 -40.15
C THR A 219 6.04 2.37 -39.77
N MET A 220 5.80 3.42 -39.00
CA MET A 220 6.85 4.29 -38.50
C MET A 220 6.59 4.64 -37.04
N ILE A 221 7.65 4.65 -36.25
CA ILE A 221 7.62 4.99 -34.84
C ILE A 221 8.48 6.24 -34.69
N ILE A 222 7.86 7.32 -34.24
CA ILE A 222 8.54 8.55 -33.84
C ILE A 222 8.50 8.60 -32.32
N GLU A 223 9.67 8.66 -31.70
CA GLU A 223 9.87 8.83 -30.27
C GLU A 223 10.51 10.19 -30.04
N VAL A 224 9.97 10.97 -29.11
CA VAL A 224 10.54 12.27 -28.72
C VAL A 224 10.64 12.36 -27.23
N ASP A 225 11.82 12.71 -26.75
CA ASP A 225 12.06 12.97 -25.33
C ASP A 225 11.51 14.36 -24.98
N SER A 226 10.45 14.38 -24.18
CA SER A 226 9.73 15.60 -23.78
C SER A 226 9.99 15.97 -22.32
N TYR A 227 9.86 17.26 -22.00
CA TYR A 227 9.97 17.82 -20.66
C TYR A 227 8.77 18.73 -20.37
N ASP A 228 8.06 18.47 -19.29
CA ASP A 228 6.83 19.17 -18.88
C ASP A 228 7.02 20.04 -17.61
N GLY A 229 8.21 20.01 -17.01
CA GLY A 229 8.56 20.76 -15.82
C GLY A 229 8.11 20.08 -14.53
N VAL A 230 7.57 18.86 -14.60
CA VAL A 230 7.02 18.08 -13.49
C VAL A 230 7.75 16.74 -13.41
N PRO A 231 8.49 16.48 -12.31
CA PRO A 231 9.18 15.21 -12.17
C PRO A 231 8.24 13.99 -12.18
N ASN A 232 8.68 12.87 -12.75
CA ASN A 232 7.91 11.62 -12.88
C ASN A 232 7.30 11.05 -11.56
N TYR A 233 7.83 11.46 -10.40
CA TYR A 233 7.36 11.06 -9.07
C TYR A 233 6.50 12.15 -8.39
N MET A 234 6.12 13.19 -9.13
CA MET A 234 5.19 14.25 -8.75
C MET A 234 4.03 14.31 -9.73
N ASN A 235 2.93 14.95 -9.33
CA ASN A 235 1.80 15.23 -10.23
C ASN A 235 1.78 16.70 -10.66
N ASN A 236 0.86 17.06 -11.54
CA ASN A 236 0.76 18.42 -12.09
C ASN A 236 0.38 19.50 -11.04
N ALA A 237 -0.02 19.08 -9.83
CA ALA A 237 -0.25 19.94 -8.66
C ALA A 237 0.91 19.84 -7.64
N SER A 238 2.08 19.39 -8.07
CA SER A 238 3.31 19.24 -7.28
C SER A 238 3.21 18.29 -6.07
N PHE A 239 2.23 17.39 -6.03
CA PHE A 239 2.13 16.39 -4.96
C PHE A 239 3.06 15.20 -5.18
N PHE A 240 3.64 14.70 -4.09
CA PHE A 240 4.53 13.53 -4.14
C PHE A 240 3.78 12.21 -4.40
N LEU A 241 4.00 11.63 -5.57
CA LEU A 241 3.46 10.32 -5.96
C LEU A 241 4.39 9.15 -5.60
N GLY A 242 5.70 9.41 -5.57
CA GLY A 242 6.73 8.39 -5.43
C GLY A 242 6.93 7.58 -6.72
N PRO A 243 7.88 6.61 -6.71
CA PRO A 243 8.22 5.83 -7.88
C PRO A 243 7.08 4.92 -8.33
N GLU A 244 6.94 4.78 -9.64
CA GLU A 244 6.07 3.79 -10.27
C GLU A 244 6.68 2.40 -10.17
N VAL A 245 5.85 1.42 -9.81
CA VAL A 245 6.21 0.00 -9.72
C VAL A 245 5.28 -0.77 -10.62
N GLU A 246 5.85 -1.39 -11.65
CA GLU A 246 5.12 -2.26 -12.58
C GLU A 246 5.01 -3.67 -11.98
N VAL A 247 3.78 -4.12 -11.76
CA VAL A 247 3.46 -5.47 -11.27
C VAL A 247 2.59 -6.16 -12.33
N GLY A 248 3.24 -6.74 -13.34
CA GLY A 248 2.56 -7.34 -14.49
C GLY A 248 1.81 -6.26 -15.29
N PRO A 249 0.49 -6.37 -15.50
CA PRO A 249 -0.29 -5.34 -16.20
C PRO A 249 -0.65 -4.12 -15.33
N LEU A 250 -0.32 -4.13 -14.03
CA LEU A 250 -0.71 -3.07 -13.10
C LEU A 250 0.46 -2.10 -12.84
N LYS A 251 0.24 -0.82 -13.16
CA LYS A 251 1.11 0.30 -12.79
C LYS A 251 0.70 0.83 -11.43
N LEU A 252 1.50 0.59 -10.39
CA LEU A 252 1.16 0.94 -9.00
C LEU A 252 2.13 2.00 -8.46
N ARG A 253 1.60 2.90 -7.61
CA ARG A 253 2.39 3.93 -6.91
C ARG A 253 2.25 3.77 -5.39
N PRO A 254 2.88 2.75 -4.79
CA PRO A 254 2.67 2.40 -3.38
C PRO A 254 3.17 3.48 -2.41
N PHE A 255 4.08 4.35 -2.86
CA PHE A 255 4.66 5.45 -2.09
C PHE A 255 3.94 6.79 -2.28
N LEU A 256 2.72 6.78 -2.80
CA LEU A 256 1.87 7.97 -2.83
C LEU A 256 1.76 8.58 -1.43
N PHE A 257 1.92 9.90 -1.30
CA PHE A 257 1.86 10.59 0.00
C PHE A 257 0.59 10.24 0.81
N VAL A 258 -0.53 10.02 0.13
CA VAL A 258 -1.82 9.63 0.71
C VAL A 258 -1.73 8.28 1.42
N ASN A 259 -0.98 7.31 0.87
CA ASN A 259 -0.80 6.00 1.49
C ASN A 259 -0.08 6.08 2.84
N PHE A 260 0.78 7.07 3.04
CA PHE A 260 1.47 7.26 4.32
C PHE A 260 0.51 7.56 5.48
N PHE A 261 -0.68 8.10 5.21
CA PHE A 261 -1.75 8.19 6.20
C PHE A 261 -2.18 6.80 6.68
N GLY A 262 -2.49 5.90 5.73
CA GLY A 262 -2.87 4.52 6.01
C GLY A 262 -1.74 3.73 6.68
N TYR A 263 -0.52 3.84 6.17
CA TYR A 263 0.67 3.20 6.76
C TYR A 263 0.93 3.69 8.18
N GLY A 264 0.73 4.98 8.46
CA GLY A 264 0.87 5.56 9.79
C GLY A 264 -0.01 4.84 10.82
N PHE A 265 -1.32 4.75 10.56
CA PHE A 265 -2.24 4.03 11.45
C PHE A 265 -1.98 2.53 11.49
N LEU A 266 -1.64 1.92 10.36
CA LEU A 266 -1.32 0.50 10.29
C LEU A 266 -0.12 0.15 11.17
N LEU A 267 0.96 0.92 11.11
CA LEU A 267 2.17 0.68 11.89
C LEU A 267 1.98 0.94 13.39
N ILE A 268 1.13 1.90 13.77
CA ILE A 268 0.76 2.12 15.18
C ILE A 268 -0.01 0.92 15.73
N VAL A 269 -0.95 0.37 14.95
CA VAL A 269 -1.97 -0.54 15.47
C VAL A 269 -1.61 -2.02 15.25
N PHE A 270 -1.03 -2.39 14.11
CA PHE A 270 -0.95 -3.78 13.66
C PHE A 270 0.21 -4.61 14.25
N PRO A 271 1.48 -4.16 14.28
CA PRO A 271 2.62 -5.01 14.66
C PRO A 271 2.53 -5.53 16.10
N GLY A 272 2.22 -4.65 17.05
CA GLY A 272 2.02 -5.02 18.46
C GLY A 272 0.86 -6.01 18.63
N ALA A 273 -0.24 -5.80 17.90
CA ALA A 273 -1.40 -6.69 17.94
C ALA A 273 -1.09 -8.10 17.41
N VAL A 274 -0.31 -8.22 16.32
CA VAL A 274 0.10 -9.52 15.76
C VAL A 274 0.99 -10.30 16.74
N TYR A 275 1.95 -9.62 17.37
CA TYR A 275 2.80 -10.26 18.39
C TYR A 275 1.97 -10.79 19.57
N TRP A 276 1.06 -9.96 20.08
CA TRP A 276 0.19 -10.33 21.19
C TRP A 276 -0.75 -11.49 20.84
N ASP A 277 -1.33 -11.49 19.64
CA ASP A 277 -2.19 -12.57 19.14
C ASP A 277 -1.44 -13.90 19.06
N LYS A 278 -0.20 -13.89 18.55
CA LYS A 278 0.65 -15.09 18.50
C LYS A 278 0.92 -15.64 19.90
N LYS A 279 1.29 -14.79 20.86
CA LYS A 279 1.53 -15.22 22.25
C LYS A 279 0.26 -15.79 22.89
N MET A 280 -0.88 -15.12 22.69
CA MET A 280 -2.17 -15.57 23.24
C MET A 280 -2.58 -16.92 22.66
N LYS A 281 -2.35 -17.18 21.37
CA LYS A 281 -2.59 -18.49 20.75
C LYS A 281 -1.73 -19.60 21.36
N THR A 282 -0.45 -19.32 21.62
CA THR A 282 0.43 -20.30 22.30
C THR A 282 -0.07 -20.62 23.71
N LEU A 283 -0.46 -19.60 24.49
CA LEU A 283 -1.03 -19.82 25.83
C LEU A 283 -2.36 -20.57 25.77
N SER A 284 -3.23 -20.22 24.83
CA SER A 284 -4.52 -20.89 24.64
C SER A 284 -4.35 -22.37 24.28
N ALA A 285 -3.36 -22.72 23.47
CA ALA A 285 -3.03 -24.11 23.13
C ALA A 285 -2.56 -24.92 24.34
N LEU A 286 -1.82 -24.31 25.28
CA LEU A 286 -1.44 -24.93 26.56
C LEU A 286 -2.67 -25.17 27.44
N GLU A 287 -3.49 -24.13 27.63
CA GLU A 287 -4.69 -24.21 28.46
C GLU A 287 -5.71 -25.22 27.94
N GLN A 288 -5.79 -25.44 26.63
CA GLN A 288 -6.73 -26.39 26.03
C GLN A 288 -6.43 -27.84 26.44
N LYS A 289 -5.16 -28.19 26.67
CA LYS A 289 -4.72 -29.54 27.04
C LYS A 289 -4.56 -29.75 28.54
N PHE A 290 -4.57 -28.67 29.31
CA PHE A 290 -4.42 -28.70 30.75
C PHE A 290 -5.51 -29.52 31.50
N PRO A 291 -6.82 -29.44 31.16
CA PRO A 291 -7.84 -30.25 31.81
C PRO A 291 -7.63 -31.76 31.63
N ASP A 292 -7.19 -32.18 30.43
CA ASP A 292 -6.94 -33.58 30.12
C ASP A 292 -5.72 -34.09 30.93
N PHE A 293 -4.67 -33.28 31.04
CA PHE A 293 -3.52 -33.57 31.91
C PHE A 293 -3.92 -33.75 33.38
N LEU A 294 -4.73 -32.85 33.93
CA LEU A 294 -5.20 -32.97 35.32
C LEU A 294 -6.05 -34.23 35.54
N ARG A 295 -6.88 -34.60 34.57
CA ARG A 295 -7.73 -35.80 34.65
C ARG A 295 -6.87 -37.07 34.66
N ASP A 296 -5.93 -37.19 33.73
CA ASP A 296 -5.07 -38.37 33.63
C ASP A 296 -4.16 -38.48 34.87
N LEU A 297 -3.68 -37.35 35.41
CA LEU A 297 -2.96 -37.30 36.69
C LEU A 297 -3.80 -37.82 37.85
N ALA A 298 -5.07 -37.43 37.92
CA ALA A 298 -6.00 -37.92 38.93
C ALA A 298 -6.26 -39.43 38.81
N GLU A 299 -6.40 -39.94 37.58
CA GLU A 299 -6.62 -41.35 37.27
C GLU A 299 -5.42 -42.21 37.70
N PHE A 300 -4.19 -41.79 37.38
CA PHE A 300 -2.97 -42.50 37.81
C PHE A 300 -2.79 -42.50 39.33
N TRP A 301 -3.08 -41.38 40.00
CA TRP A 301 -3.03 -41.31 41.45
C TRP A 301 -4.09 -42.22 42.10
N LYS A 302 -5.31 -42.26 41.56
CA LYS A 302 -6.36 -43.18 42.00
C LYS A 302 -5.98 -44.66 41.78
N GLY A 303 -5.17 -44.94 40.77
CA GLY A 303 -4.58 -46.25 40.50
C GLY A 303 -3.48 -46.68 41.48
N GLY A 304 -3.09 -45.83 42.44
CA GLY A 304 -2.11 -46.14 43.48
C GLY A 304 -0.66 -45.83 43.12
N LEU A 305 -0.42 -45.12 42.01
CA LEU A 305 0.93 -44.64 41.66
C LEU A 305 1.32 -43.47 42.56
N SER A 306 2.61 -43.36 42.90
CA SER A 306 3.14 -42.16 43.54
C SER A 306 3.06 -40.96 42.58
N MET A 307 3.00 -39.73 43.11
CA MET A 307 2.80 -38.51 42.31
C MET A 307 3.98 -38.29 41.36
N THR A 308 5.19 -38.60 41.84
CA THR A 308 6.43 -38.58 41.06
C THR A 308 6.38 -39.56 39.89
N LEU A 309 5.88 -40.79 40.12
CA LEU A 309 5.75 -41.79 39.06
C LEU A 309 4.60 -41.50 38.10
N ALA A 310 3.49 -40.94 38.59
CA ALA A 310 2.36 -40.50 37.77
C ALA A 310 2.78 -39.40 36.78
N VAL A 311 3.44 -38.34 37.25
CA VAL A 311 3.95 -37.26 36.37
C VAL A 311 5.01 -37.77 35.40
N ARG A 312 5.90 -38.68 35.83
CA ARG A 312 6.89 -39.29 34.94
C ARG A 312 6.25 -40.13 33.83
N THR A 313 5.16 -40.83 34.14
CA THR A 313 4.38 -41.59 33.15
C THR A 313 3.69 -40.63 32.17
N LEU A 314 3.07 -39.56 32.68
CA LEU A 314 2.43 -38.53 31.86
C LEU A 314 3.41 -37.75 30.98
N ALA A 315 4.66 -37.59 31.41
CA ALA A 315 5.72 -36.95 30.60
C ALA A 315 6.14 -37.78 29.38
N THR A 316 5.67 -39.02 29.27
CA THR A 316 5.80 -39.86 28.06
C THR A 316 4.54 -39.87 27.19
N SER A 317 3.43 -39.30 27.68
CA SER A 317 2.16 -39.17 26.97
C SER A 317 2.09 -37.91 26.12
N GLU A 318 1.12 -37.85 25.21
CA GLU A 318 0.94 -36.76 24.24
C GLU A 318 -0.09 -35.71 24.67
N TYR A 319 0.40 -34.55 25.12
CA TYR A 319 -0.36 -33.34 25.46
C TYR A 319 -0.02 -32.14 24.54
N GLY A 320 0.62 -32.37 23.40
CA GLY A 320 0.91 -31.35 22.39
C GLY A 320 1.74 -30.20 22.94
N ALA A 321 1.19 -28.98 22.96
CA ALA A 321 1.88 -27.79 23.46
C ALA A 321 2.35 -27.92 24.91
N LEU A 322 1.67 -28.74 25.72
CA LEU A 322 1.96 -28.90 27.15
C LEU A 322 3.12 -29.86 27.43
N ASN A 323 3.54 -30.68 26.45
CA ASN A 323 4.57 -31.72 26.63
C ASN A 323 5.86 -31.18 27.22
N TYR A 324 6.34 -30.02 26.76
CA TYR A 324 7.57 -29.41 27.25
C TYR A 324 7.47 -29.07 28.74
N GLU A 325 6.34 -28.52 29.19
CA GLU A 325 6.14 -28.15 30.59
C GLU A 325 5.94 -29.38 31.49
N VAL A 326 5.22 -30.40 31.03
CA VAL A 326 5.06 -31.68 31.76
C VAL A 326 6.39 -32.40 31.90
N ARG A 327 7.23 -32.41 30.85
CA ARG A 327 8.57 -32.99 30.91
C ARG A 327 9.44 -32.29 31.95
N LYS A 328 9.39 -30.95 31.98
CA LYS A 328 10.10 -30.15 32.97
C LYS A 328 9.62 -30.42 34.39
N MET A 329 8.32 -30.62 34.60
CA MET A 329 7.79 -31.06 35.90
C MET A 329 8.35 -32.43 36.31
N SER A 330 8.42 -33.39 35.38
CA SER A 330 9.02 -34.71 35.64
C SER A 330 10.49 -34.60 36.02
N ASP A 331 11.27 -33.75 35.36
CA ASP A 331 12.68 -33.55 35.67
C ASP A 331 12.87 -32.93 37.07
N GLN A 332 12.03 -31.94 37.43
CA GLN A 332 12.05 -31.33 38.77
C GLN A 332 11.70 -32.32 39.87
N LEU A 333 10.69 -33.16 39.65
CA LEU A 333 10.33 -34.24 40.59
C LEU A 333 11.41 -35.32 40.70
N SER A 334 12.18 -35.55 39.63
CA SER A 334 13.31 -36.49 39.66
C SER A 334 14.47 -36.01 40.55
N TRP A 335 14.53 -34.70 40.81
CA TRP A 335 15.51 -34.06 41.71
C TRP A 335 14.95 -33.85 43.13
N ASP A 336 13.91 -34.60 43.48
CA ASP A 336 13.27 -34.59 44.82
C ASP A 336 12.70 -33.23 45.26
N VAL A 337 12.36 -32.37 44.28
CA VAL A 337 11.60 -31.14 44.56
C VAL A 337 10.17 -31.53 44.97
N ALA A 338 9.64 -30.91 46.03
CA ALA A 338 8.31 -31.22 46.52
C ALA A 338 7.24 -30.96 45.44
N PHE A 339 6.26 -31.87 45.34
CA PHE A 339 5.24 -31.80 44.28
C PHE A 339 4.43 -30.51 44.28
N ALA A 340 4.11 -29.97 45.47
CA ALA A 340 3.43 -28.69 45.60
C ALA A 340 4.24 -27.55 44.96
N ASP A 341 5.54 -27.49 45.25
CA ASP A 341 6.46 -26.49 44.70
C ASP A 341 6.60 -26.64 43.18
N VAL A 342 6.63 -27.87 42.65
CA VAL A 342 6.68 -28.13 41.21
C VAL A 342 5.42 -27.62 40.50
N LEU A 343 4.24 -27.82 41.09
CA LEU A 343 2.99 -27.29 40.56
C LEU A 343 2.96 -25.77 40.61
N ASP A 344 3.39 -25.14 41.71
CA ASP A 344 3.45 -23.68 41.82
C ASP A 344 4.44 -23.09 40.80
N MET A 345 5.62 -23.70 40.65
CA MET A 345 6.58 -23.31 39.61
C MET A 345 6.03 -23.53 38.19
N PHE A 346 5.15 -24.50 37.96
CA PHE A 346 4.48 -24.70 36.68
C PHE A 346 3.39 -23.65 36.45
N ALA A 347 2.60 -23.32 37.49
CA ALA A 347 1.61 -22.25 37.47
C ALA A 347 2.24 -20.91 37.09
N ASP A 348 3.38 -20.59 37.72
CA ASP A 348 4.12 -19.36 37.48
C ASP A 348 4.69 -19.27 36.05
N ARG A 349 5.11 -20.41 35.47
CA ARG A 349 5.65 -20.45 34.10
C ARG A 349 4.58 -20.30 33.04
N VAL A 350 3.44 -20.98 33.21
CA VAL A 350 2.32 -20.89 32.26
C VAL A 350 1.61 -19.53 32.41
N GLY A 351 1.48 -19.05 33.66
CA GLY A 351 1.05 -17.70 33.97
C GLY A 351 -0.39 -17.37 33.56
N THR A 352 -1.24 -18.39 33.42
CA THR A 352 -2.64 -18.19 33.03
C THR A 352 -3.61 -18.31 34.22
N PRO A 353 -4.68 -17.49 34.27
CA PRO A 353 -5.62 -17.50 35.38
C PRO A 353 -6.29 -18.86 35.61
N LEU A 354 -6.53 -19.62 34.53
CA LEU A 354 -7.13 -20.96 34.60
C LEU A 354 -6.20 -21.95 35.30
N VAL A 355 -4.91 -21.96 34.92
CA VAL A 355 -3.91 -22.87 35.48
C VAL A 355 -3.59 -22.52 36.93
N THR A 356 -3.36 -21.23 37.22
CA THR A 356 -3.09 -20.77 38.59
C THR A 356 -4.26 -21.11 39.52
N ARG A 357 -5.52 -20.87 39.11
CA ARG A 357 -6.70 -21.18 39.91
C ARG A 357 -6.82 -22.68 40.21
N ALA A 358 -6.61 -23.53 39.20
CA ALA A 358 -6.67 -24.98 39.39
C ALA A 358 -5.58 -25.47 40.35
N ILE A 359 -4.37 -24.93 40.25
CA ILE A 359 -3.24 -25.32 41.09
C ILE A 359 -3.43 -24.83 42.53
N SER A 360 -3.91 -23.61 42.75
CA SER A 360 -4.24 -23.12 44.10
C SER A 360 -5.31 -23.99 44.78
N LEU A 361 -6.31 -24.50 44.03
CA LEU A 361 -7.29 -25.44 44.57
C LEU A 361 -6.64 -26.77 44.99
N ILE A 362 -5.70 -27.28 44.20
CA ILE A 362 -4.94 -28.51 44.52
C ILE A 362 -4.04 -28.29 45.74
N HIS A 363 -3.43 -27.11 45.87
CA HIS A 363 -2.56 -26.76 46.98
C HIS A 363 -3.32 -26.70 48.32
N GLU A 364 -4.43 -25.97 48.37
CA GLU A 364 -5.28 -25.88 49.58
C GLU A 364 -5.85 -27.24 49.98
N ALA A 365 -6.19 -28.06 49.00
CA ALA A 365 -6.64 -29.43 49.19
C ALA A 365 -5.58 -30.35 49.81
N ASN A 366 -4.34 -30.27 49.33
CA ASN A 366 -3.22 -31.02 49.86
C ASN A 366 -2.95 -30.62 51.31
N LYS A 367 -3.00 -29.32 51.62
CA LYS A 367 -2.83 -28.78 52.97
C LYS A 367 -3.95 -29.21 53.94
N ALA A 368 -5.18 -29.32 53.45
CA ALA A 368 -6.35 -29.74 54.23
C ALA A 368 -6.43 -31.27 54.46
N GLY A 369 -5.52 -32.07 53.87
CA GLY A 369 -5.49 -33.53 54.03
C GLY A 369 -6.65 -34.27 53.36
N GLY A 370 -7.28 -33.66 52.36
CA GLY A 370 -8.39 -34.25 51.60
C GLY A 370 -7.95 -35.35 50.63
N LYS A 371 -8.91 -36.08 50.05
CA LYS A 371 -8.63 -37.03 48.95
C LYS A 371 -8.19 -36.27 47.70
N ILE A 372 -6.87 -36.14 47.51
CA ILE A 372 -6.26 -35.42 46.38
C ILE A 372 -6.78 -35.91 45.02
N SER A 373 -7.06 -37.20 44.86
CA SER A 373 -7.68 -37.76 43.65
C SER A 373 -8.98 -37.05 43.27
N ASP A 374 -9.87 -36.87 44.22
CA ASP A 374 -11.22 -36.37 43.98
C ASP A 374 -11.17 -34.86 43.65
N ILE A 375 -10.18 -34.17 44.20
CA ILE A 375 -9.97 -32.75 43.98
C ILE A 375 -9.31 -32.49 42.62
N LEU A 376 -8.35 -33.31 42.21
CA LEU A 376 -7.77 -33.24 40.85
C LEU A 376 -8.84 -33.49 39.78
N VAL A 377 -9.72 -34.49 39.98
CA VAL A 377 -10.86 -34.72 39.08
C VAL A 377 -11.81 -33.52 39.05
N THR A 378 -12.10 -32.93 40.21
CA THR A 378 -12.95 -31.73 40.31
C THR A 378 -12.32 -30.55 39.58
N ALA A 379 -11.02 -30.31 39.75
CA ALA A 379 -10.29 -29.23 39.07
C ALA A 379 -10.20 -29.45 37.54
N ALA A 380 -10.04 -30.70 37.10
CA ALA A 380 -10.08 -31.06 35.69
C ALA A 380 -11.46 -30.79 35.06
N ASN A 381 -12.54 -31.17 35.74
CA ASN A 381 -13.91 -30.92 35.29
C ASN A 381 -14.24 -29.42 35.24
N ASP A 382 -13.88 -28.66 36.28
CA ASP A 382 -14.04 -27.18 36.32
C ASP A 382 -13.27 -26.52 35.17
N SER A 383 -12.02 -26.92 34.96
CA SER A 383 -11.19 -26.38 33.86
C SER A 383 -11.77 -26.72 32.48
N ARG A 384 -12.32 -27.92 32.31
CA ARG A 384 -12.99 -28.34 31.06
C ARG A 384 -14.28 -27.56 30.82
N GLU A 385 -15.09 -27.36 31.86
CA GLU A 385 -16.33 -26.58 31.77
C GLU A 385 -16.04 -25.13 31.41
N ILE A 386 -15.04 -24.50 32.04
CA ILE A 386 -14.60 -23.13 31.70
C ILE A 386 -14.20 -23.05 30.21
N LYS A 387 -13.45 -24.03 29.70
CA LYS A 387 -13.06 -24.06 28.28
C LYS A 387 -14.24 -24.30 27.34
N PHE A 388 -15.20 -25.11 27.74
CA PHE A 388 -16.44 -25.30 26.97
C PHE A 388 -17.23 -23.99 26.86
N LEU A 389 -17.41 -23.27 27.98
CA LEU A 389 -18.08 -21.97 28.01
C LEU A 389 -17.34 -20.90 27.19
N GLU A 390 -16.00 -20.90 27.22
CA GLU A 390 -15.19 -19.98 26.42
C GLU A 390 -15.40 -20.22 24.91
N LEU A 391 -15.41 -21.48 24.46
CA LEU A 391 -15.64 -21.83 23.07
C LEU A 391 -17.06 -21.49 22.61
N GLU A 392 -18.06 -21.71 23.47
CA GLU A 392 -19.44 -21.32 23.19
C GLU A 392 -19.57 -19.81 23.03
N ARG A 393 -18.93 -19.04 23.93
CA ARG A 393 -18.85 -17.57 23.82
C ARG A 393 -18.19 -17.12 22.52
N ILE A 394 -17.04 -17.70 22.15
CA ILE A 394 -16.34 -17.33 20.92
C ILE A 394 -17.23 -17.60 19.69
N ARG A 395 -17.94 -18.74 19.67
CA ARG A 395 -18.86 -19.07 18.57
C ARG A 395 -20.05 -18.10 18.50
N ALA A 396 -20.62 -17.73 19.64
CA ALA A 396 -21.71 -16.78 19.69
C ALA A 396 -21.27 -15.37 19.24
N ILE A 397 -20.05 -14.94 19.58
CA ILE A 397 -19.55 -13.61 19.21
C ILE A 397 -19.01 -13.54 17.78
N ALA A 398 -18.56 -14.67 17.21
CA ALA A 398 -18.01 -14.71 15.85
C ALA A 398 -18.99 -14.19 14.78
N SER A 399 -20.29 -14.42 14.94
CA SER A 399 -21.31 -13.90 14.01
C SER A 399 -21.40 -12.37 14.02
N TYR A 400 -21.29 -11.73 15.19
CA TYR A 400 -21.27 -10.27 15.30
C TYR A 400 -20.03 -9.65 14.64
N ILE A 401 -18.87 -10.30 14.80
CA ILE A 401 -17.63 -9.86 14.13
C ILE A 401 -17.82 -9.92 12.60
N ALA A 402 -18.42 -11.00 12.09
CA ALA A 402 -18.69 -11.14 10.65
C ALA A 402 -19.56 -10.00 10.11
N VAL A 403 -20.59 -9.57 10.84
CA VAL A 403 -21.44 -8.43 10.44
C VAL A 403 -20.63 -7.13 10.31
N ILE A 404 -19.71 -6.86 11.24
CA ILE A 404 -18.86 -5.66 11.19
C ILE A 404 -17.94 -5.69 9.95
N TRP A 405 -17.37 -6.85 9.64
CA TRP A 405 -16.57 -7.04 8.43
C TRP A 405 -17.38 -6.84 7.16
N THR A 406 -18.57 -7.42 7.07
CA THR A 406 -19.46 -7.24 5.93
C THR A 406 -19.83 -5.77 5.75
N SER A 407 -20.18 -5.07 6.82
CA SER A 407 -20.50 -3.62 6.77
C SER A 407 -19.31 -2.79 6.26
N PHE A 408 -18.10 -3.10 6.70
CA PHE A 408 -16.89 -2.45 6.20
C PHE A 408 -16.68 -2.71 4.69
N PHE A 409 -16.83 -3.95 4.23
CA PHE A 409 -16.66 -4.27 2.81
C PHE A 409 -17.75 -3.67 1.92
N VAL A 410 -19.00 -3.59 2.40
CA VAL A 410 -20.07 -2.90 1.68
C VAL A 410 -19.74 -1.42 1.53
N PHE A 411 -19.29 -0.76 2.60
CA PHE A 411 -18.87 0.64 2.53
C PHE A 411 -17.69 0.84 1.57
N LEU A 412 -16.67 -0.02 1.67
CA LEU A 412 -15.51 0.00 0.77
C LEU A 412 -15.96 -0.16 -0.70
N GLY A 413 -16.89 -1.08 -0.98
CA GLY A 413 -17.45 -1.29 -2.31
C GLY A 413 -18.17 -0.07 -2.86
N VAL A 414 -18.99 0.60 -2.05
CA VAL A 414 -19.68 1.85 -2.45
C VAL A 414 -18.67 2.94 -2.80
N ILE A 415 -17.64 3.12 -1.96
CA ILE A 415 -16.60 4.13 -2.19
C ILE A 415 -15.81 3.84 -3.48
N VAL A 416 -15.46 2.58 -3.73
CA VAL A 416 -14.77 2.17 -4.97
C VAL A 416 -15.62 2.51 -6.20
N VAL A 417 -16.92 2.23 -6.17
CA VAL A 417 -17.84 2.56 -7.27
C VAL A 417 -17.93 4.07 -7.47
N LEU A 418 -18.03 4.85 -6.39
CA LEU A 418 -18.03 6.32 -6.46
C LEU A 418 -16.72 6.85 -7.05
N SER A 419 -15.57 6.34 -6.60
CA SER A 419 -14.27 6.76 -7.13
C SER A 419 -14.11 6.47 -8.62
N LYS A 420 -14.64 5.34 -9.13
CA LYS A 420 -14.45 4.94 -10.52
C LYS A 420 -15.49 5.46 -11.51
N VAL A 421 -16.73 5.64 -11.07
CA VAL A 421 -17.81 6.03 -11.98
C VAL A 421 -18.15 7.51 -11.80
N PHE A 422 -18.24 7.97 -10.55
CA PHE A 422 -18.78 9.30 -10.25
C PHE A 422 -17.74 10.41 -10.41
N ILE A 423 -16.51 10.20 -9.91
CA ILE A 423 -15.46 11.22 -9.97
C ILE A 423 -15.06 11.56 -11.43
N PRO A 424 -14.80 10.59 -12.33
CA PRO A 424 -14.50 10.91 -13.73
C PRO A 424 -15.67 11.58 -14.46
N ALA A 425 -16.92 11.21 -14.15
CA ALA A 425 -18.11 11.83 -14.74
C ALA A 425 -18.25 13.32 -14.36
N ILE A 426 -17.92 13.68 -13.11
CA ILE A 426 -17.92 15.09 -12.67
C ILE A 426 -16.76 15.87 -13.28
N SER A 427 -15.57 15.27 -13.32
CA SER A 427 -14.38 15.91 -13.87
C SER A 427 -14.57 16.26 -15.36
N SER A 428 -15.04 15.30 -16.16
CA SER A 428 -15.34 15.49 -17.59
C SER A 428 -16.51 16.43 -17.87
N SER A 429 -17.46 16.57 -16.94
CA SER A 429 -18.57 17.53 -17.10
C SER A 429 -18.15 18.97 -16.79
N ASN A 430 -17.07 19.16 -16.04
CA ASN A 430 -16.52 20.48 -15.67
C ASN A 430 -15.38 20.94 -16.60
N SER A 431 -14.95 20.13 -17.57
CA SER A 431 -13.89 20.49 -18.54
C SER A 431 -14.40 21.33 -19.73
N GLY A 432 -15.64 21.82 -19.69
CA GLY A 432 -16.05 22.93 -20.56
C GLY A 432 -15.46 24.23 -20.01
N GLU A 433 -14.67 24.94 -20.83
CA GLU A 433 -13.92 26.16 -20.48
C GLU A 433 -14.76 27.33 -19.92
N GLU A 434 -16.09 27.22 -19.91
CA GLU A 434 -16.93 28.17 -19.21
C GLU A 434 -17.09 27.74 -17.75
N SER A 435 -16.38 28.45 -16.87
CA SER A 435 -16.79 28.60 -15.47
C SER A 435 -18.23 29.12 -15.43
N ALA A 436 -19.19 28.19 -15.41
CA ALA A 436 -20.61 28.50 -15.43
C ALA A 436 -20.98 29.18 -14.11
N GLN A 437 -20.99 30.51 -14.13
CA GLN A 437 -21.41 31.33 -13.00
C GLN A 437 -22.95 31.37 -12.96
N ILE A 438 -23.56 30.35 -12.36
CA ILE A 438 -25.00 30.34 -12.06
C ILE A 438 -25.20 31.17 -10.78
N GLY A 439 -25.37 32.49 -10.96
CA GLY A 439 -25.62 33.43 -9.86
C GLY A 439 -24.38 33.75 -9.00
N ASN A 440 -24.55 33.89 -7.68
CA ASN A 440 -23.47 34.25 -6.74
C ASN A 440 -22.66 33.02 -6.23
N MET A 441 -22.78 31.87 -6.91
CA MET A 441 -22.05 30.65 -6.57
C MET A 441 -21.03 30.36 -7.67
N VAL A 442 -19.75 30.55 -7.36
CA VAL A 442 -18.64 30.19 -8.24
C VAL A 442 -18.47 28.68 -8.18
N ILE A 443 -18.82 27.96 -9.25
CA ILE A 443 -18.47 26.55 -9.43
C ILE A 443 -16.98 26.53 -9.76
N ARG A 444 -16.14 26.39 -8.72
CA ARG A 444 -14.71 26.16 -8.92
C ARG A 444 -14.51 24.81 -9.60
N ALA A 445 -13.58 24.74 -10.55
CA ALA A 445 -13.09 23.47 -11.09
C ALA A 445 -12.79 22.52 -9.93
N ILE A 446 -13.48 21.38 -9.93
CA ILE A 446 -13.39 20.39 -8.86
C ILE A 446 -12.19 19.48 -9.16
N ASP A 447 -11.21 19.47 -8.26
CA ASP A 447 -10.08 18.55 -8.32
C ASP A 447 -10.52 17.11 -7.95
N PRO A 448 -10.42 16.14 -8.89
CA PRO A 448 -10.72 14.73 -8.63
C PRO A 448 -9.88 14.13 -7.49
N LEU A 449 -8.62 14.57 -7.37
CA LEU A 449 -7.67 14.03 -6.40
C LEU A 449 -8.14 14.33 -4.97
N PHE A 450 -8.63 15.54 -4.70
CA PHE A 450 -9.14 15.92 -3.38
C PHE A 450 -10.23 14.97 -2.87
N PHE A 451 -11.21 14.62 -3.72
CA PHE A 451 -12.29 13.72 -3.32
C PHE A 451 -11.80 12.29 -3.06
N LEU A 452 -10.90 11.80 -3.91
CA LEU A 452 -10.29 10.48 -3.75
C LEU A 452 -9.53 10.39 -2.41
N VAL A 453 -8.76 11.42 -2.10
CA VAL A 453 -8.01 11.58 -0.85
C VAL A 453 -8.94 11.58 0.37
N VAL A 454 -10.01 12.38 0.34
CA VAL A 454 -10.99 12.43 1.44
C VAL A 454 -11.69 11.08 1.65
N PHE A 455 -12.07 10.40 0.57
CA PHE A 455 -12.65 9.06 0.66
C PHE A 455 -11.69 8.04 1.25
N PHE A 456 -10.40 8.09 0.87
CA PHE A 456 -9.39 7.22 1.47
C PHE A 456 -9.24 7.45 2.98
N TYR A 457 -9.25 8.70 3.44
CA TYR A 457 -9.20 9.00 4.87
C TYR A 457 -10.44 8.53 5.61
N GLY A 458 -11.62 8.72 5.02
CA GLY A 458 -12.89 8.24 5.59
C GLY A 458 -12.91 6.72 5.76
N VAL A 459 -12.52 5.98 4.72
CA VAL A 459 -12.41 4.51 4.77
C VAL A 459 -11.37 4.07 5.80
N SER A 460 -10.22 4.73 5.86
CA SER A 460 -9.16 4.41 6.82
C SER A 460 -9.61 4.65 8.27
N ALA A 461 -10.30 5.76 8.54
CA ALA A 461 -10.87 6.06 9.85
C ALA A 461 -11.93 5.01 10.25
N GLN A 462 -12.79 4.61 9.31
CA GLN A 462 -13.77 3.56 9.55
C GLN A 462 -13.12 2.19 9.78
N ALA A 463 -12.06 1.84 9.06
CA ALA A 463 -11.31 0.60 9.26
C ALA A 463 -10.76 0.51 10.69
N VAL A 464 -10.17 1.60 11.19
CA VAL A 464 -9.67 1.69 12.57
C VAL A 464 -10.80 1.55 13.58
N GLY A 465 -11.88 2.33 13.43
CA GLY A 465 -13.02 2.31 14.34
C GLY A 465 -13.73 0.97 14.40
N ASN A 466 -14.11 0.42 13.25
CA ASN A 466 -14.81 -0.86 13.13
C ASN A 466 -13.94 -2.03 13.59
N GLY A 467 -12.65 -2.02 13.28
CA GLY A 467 -11.72 -3.05 13.71
C GLY A 467 -11.51 -3.08 15.22
N ILE A 468 -11.32 -1.90 15.84
CA ILE A 468 -11.23 -1.78 17.30
C ILE A 468 -12.51 -2.29 17.97
N MET A 469 -13.68 -1.86 17.48
CA MET A 469 -14.97 -2.33 18.01
C MET A 469 -15.16 -3.83 17.88
N ALA A 470 -14.81 -4.42 16.73
CA ALA A 470 -14.91 -5.86 16.50
C ALA A 470 -14.12 -6.67 17.53
N GLY A 471 -12.88 -6.27 17.84
CA GLY A 471 -12.08 -6.99 18.83
C GLY A 471 -12.46 -6.70 20.29
N LEU A 472 -12.92 -5.49 20.61
CA LEU A 472 -13.47 -5.20 21.94
C LEU A 472 -14.69 -6.06 22.24
N MET A 473 -15.57 -6.28 21.26
CA MET A 473 -16.71 -7.20 21.42
C MET A 473 -16.25 -8.66 21.57
N ALA A 474 -15.24 -9.08 20.80
CA ALA A 474 -14.71 -10.45 20.82
C ALA A 474 -14.14 -10.87 22.17
N THR A 475 -13.18 -10.10 22.68
CA THR A 475 -12.35 -10.51 23.83
C THR A 475 -12.41 -9.52 25.00
N GLY A 476 -13.09 -8.38 24.85
CA GLY A 476 -13.06 -7.29 25.83
C GLY A 476 -11.73 -6.53 25.87
N ARG A 477 -10.78 -6.84 24.99
CA ARG A 477 -9.42 -6.27 24.99
C ARG A 477 -9.18 -5.46 23.73
N LEU A 478 -8.58 -4.28 23.91
CA LEU A 478 -8.22 -3.39 22.80
C LEU A 478 -7.21 -4.03 21.84
N SER A 479 -6.26 -4.83 22.35
CA SER A 479 -5.23 -5.46 21.53
C SER A 479 -5.79 -6.41 20.47
N SER A 480 -6.89 -7.11 20.75
CA SER A 480 -7.59 -7.93 19.76
C SER A 480 -8.30 -7.09 18.70
N GLY A 481 -8.74 -5.88 19.05
CA GLY A 481 -9.34 -4.92 18.13
C GLY A 481 -8.33 -4.34 17.16
N CYS A 482 -7.14 -3.99 17.66
CA CYS A 482 -6.04 -3.50 16.84
C CYS A 482 -5.68 -4.45 15.68
N LYS A 483 -5.73 -5.77 15.90
CA LYS A 483 -5.50 -6.75 14.82
C LYS A 483 -6.53 -6.62 13.70
N HIS A 484 -7.82 -6.54 14.03
CA HIS A 484 -8.88 -6.41 13.04
C HIS A 484 -8.80 -5.05 12.32
N ALA A 485 -8.50 -3.98 13.05
CA ALA A 485 -8.27 -2.65 12.47
C ALA A 485 -7.12 -2.65 11.47
N GLY A 486 -5.99 -3.27 11.82
CA GLY A 486 -4.86 -3.40 10.90
C GLY A 486 -5.18 -4.24 9.66
N LEU A 487 -5.94 -5.33 9.80
CA LEU A 487 -6.36 -6.13 8.63
C LEU A 487 -7.32 -5.35 7.72
N MET A 488 -8.28 -4.61 8.28
CA MET A 488 -9.19 -3.77 7.51
C MET A 488 -8.43 -2.62 6.80
N LEU A 489 -7.43 -2.02 7.46
CA LEU A 489 -6.55 -1.01 6.86
C LEU A 489 -5.72 -1.59 5.71
N ILE A 490 -5.20 -2.81 5.84
CA ILE A 490 -4.50 -3.49 4.74
C ILE A 490 -5.45 -3.65 3.55
N CYS A 491 -6.68 -4.10 3.78
CA CYS A 491 -7.68 -4.23 2.72
C CYS A 491 -8.00 -2.88 2.06
N SER A 492 -8.15 -1.79 2.82
CA SER A 492 -8.42 -0.46 2.23
C SER A 492 -7.24 0.07 1.42
N ILE A 493 -6.01 -0.05 1.93
CA ILE A 493 -4.80 0.38 1.21
C ILE A 493 -4.68 -0.40 -0.10
N LEU A 494 -4.84 -1.72 -0.08
CA LEU A 494 -4.78 -2.54 -1.28
C LEU A 494 -5.89 -2.19 -2.29
N ALA A 495 -7.13 -2.06 -1.83
CA ALA A 495 -8.25 -1.71 -2.70
C ALA A 495 -8.05 -0.34 -3.38
N PHE A 496 -7.56 0.66 -2.65
CA PHE A 496 -7.30 1.98 -3.24
C PHE A 496 -6.11 1.96 -4.19
N ASN A 497 -5.00 1.30 -3.84
CA ASN A 497 -3.83 1.23 -4.73
C ASN A 497 -4.09 0.47 -6.02
N VAL A 498 -4.86 -0.62 -5.96
CA VAL A 498 -5.13 -1.44 -7.15
C VAL A 498 -6.28 -0.89 -7.98
N ILE A 499 -7.31 -0.35 -7.32
CA ILE A 499 -8.53 0.05 -8.00
C ILE A 499 -8.60 1.57 -8.15
N CYS A 500 -8.62 2.35 -7.07
CA CYS A 500 -8.96 3.77 -7.13
C CYS A 500 -7.84 4.69 -7.64
N PHE A 501 -6.58 4.41 -7.27
CA PHE A 501 -5.40 5.19 -7.62
C PHE A 501 -4.90 4.84 -9.03
N THR A 502 -5.71 5.15 -10.04
CA THR A 502 -5.28 5.10 -11.45
C THR A 502 -4.61 6.42 -11.86
N PRO A 503 -3.64 6.39 -12.81
CA PRO A 503 -2.88 7.58 -13.23
C PRO A 503 -3.78 8.78 -13.57
N ASP A 504 -4.86 8.55 -14.31
CA ASP A 504 -5.82 9.56 -14.75
C ASP A 504 -6.47 10.35 -13.60
N LEU A 505 -6.74 9.68 -12.46
CA LEU A 505 -7.40 10.32 -11.31
C LEU A 505 -6.42 10.99 -10.35
N ILE A 506 -5.13 10.65 -10.45
CA ILE A 506 -4.09 11.20 -9.58
C ILE A 506 -3.48 12.49 -10.15
N GLY A 507 -3.81 12.80 -11.42
CA GLY A 507 -3.26 13.96 -12.13
C GLY A 507 -1.82 13.73 -12.57
N VAL A 508 -1.43 12.48 -12.83
CA VAL A 508 -0.20 12.20 -13.58
C VAL A 508 -0.41 12.82 -14.97
N PRO A 509 0.50 13.67 -15.46
CA PRO A 509 0.41 14.17 -16.83
C PRO A 509 0.28 12.96 -17.75
N LEU A 510 -0.82 12.93 -18.52
CA LEU A 510 -0.99 11.92 -19.55
C LEU A 510 0.04 12.22 -20.63
N ASP A 511 0.54 11.18 -21.28
CA ASP A 511 1.29 11.34 -22.53
C ASP A 511 0.39 12.11 -23.51
N ASP A 512 0.60 13.42 -23.66
CA ASP A 512 -0.11 14.25 -24.65
C ASP A 512 0.14 13.71 -26.07
N GLY A 513 1.16 12.85 -26.22
CA GLY A 513 1.60 12.29 -27.48
C GLY A 513 2.21 13.36 -28.36
N LEU A 514 2.81 12.92 -29.46
CA LEU A 514 3.15 13.84 -30.55
C LEU A 514 1.85 14.16 -31.27
N ASN A 515 1.10 15.16 -30.78
CA ASN A 515 -0.21 15.61 -31.28
C ASN A 515 -0.23 15.63 -32.82
N PRO A 516 -0.75 14.57 -33.48
CA PRO A 516 -0.54 14.41 -34.91
C PRO A 516 -1.64 15.13 -35.68
N GLY A 517 -1.27 15.71 -36.82
CA GLY A 517 -2.22 16.31 -37.75
C GLY A 517 -3.29 15.30 -38.16
N LEU A 518 -4.54 15.78 -38.26
CA LEU A 518 -5.75 14.95 -38.40
C LEU A 518 -5.75 13.99 -39.61
N ALA A 519 -5.04 14.31 -40.70
CA ALA A 519 -4.99 13.47 -41.90
C ALA A 519 -3.64 13.53 -42.61
N PRO A 520 -3.16 12.41 -43.16
CA PRO A 520 -2.01 12.42 -44.06
C PRO A 520 -2.36 13.11 -45.38
N PHE A 521 -1.40 13.79 -45.96
CA PHE A 521 -1.47 14.45 -47.26
C PHE A 521 -0.58 13.74 -48.29
N ILE A 522 -0.82 13.99 -49.57
CA ILE A 522 0.00 13.46 -50.66
C ILE A 522 1.20 14.39 -50.83
N VAL A 523 2.42 13.83 -50.76
CA VAL A 523 3.64 14.62 -50.98
C VAL A 523 3.74 14.95 -52.46
N THR A 524 3.99 16.21 -52.83
CA THR A 524 3.99 16.65 -54.25
C THR A 524 5.35 16.55 -54.93
#